data_AF-A0A3B8VPG3-F1
#
_entry.id   AF-A0A3B8VPG3-F1
#
_cell.length_a   1.000
_cell.length_b   1.000
_cell.length_c   1.000
_cell.angle_alpha   90.00
_cell.angle_beta   90.00
_cell.angle_gamma   90.00
#
_symmetry.space_group_name_H-M   'P 1'
#
loop_
_entity.id
_entity.type
_entity.pdbx_description
1 polymer ?
#
loop_
_entity_poly.entity_id
_entity_poly.type
_entity_poly.pdbx_seq_one_letter_code
_entity_poly.pdbx_strand_id
1 'polypeptide(L)'
;LGIVIALLLLNFKLGLITMSVLPVLTLIMVVWQPFARKAFMWVRRAISIVNGSLNENITGVRVVQSMNRQERNLMLFDEKNVDHRDANLWASKLSSGLLPAVDILTAVAIGFALFFG
;
A
#
# COMPACT_ATOMS: atom_id res chain seq x y z
N LEU A 1 -13.22 22.07 10.43
CA LEU A 1 -13.46 22.65 11.78
C LEU A 1 -14.80 23.37 11.87
N GLY A 2 -15.11 24.35 11.01
CA GLY A 2 -16.40 25.08 11.05
C GLY A 2 -17.65 24.17 10.98
N ILE A 3 -17.65 23.16 10.10
CA ILE A 3 -18.76 22.18 9.98
C ILE A 3 -18.93 21.34 11.25
N VAL A 4 -17.83 20.98 11.91
CA VAL A 4 -17.85 20.20 13.16
C VAL A 4 -18.46 21.01 14.30
N ILE A 5 -18.07 22.29 14.40
CA ILE A 5 -18.60 23.22 15.40
C ILE A 5 -20.10 23.45 15.16
N ALA A 6 -20.51 23.67 13.91
CA ALA A 6 -21.92 23.83 13.55
C ALA A 6 -22.77 22.58 13.89
N LEU A 7 -22.25 21.38 13.61
CA LEU A 7 -22.91 20.11 13.96
C LEU A 7 -23.08 19.92 15.47
N LEU A 8 -22.05 20.23 16.26
CA LEU A 8 -22.11 20.13 17.72
C LEU A 8 -23.09 21.14 18.35
N LEU A 9 -23.22 22.34 17.75
CA LEU A 9 -24.18 23.35 18.18
C LEU A 9 -25.63 22.99 17.82
N LEU A 10 -25.85 22.36 16.65
CA LEU A 10 -27.18 21.94 16.21
C LEU A 10 -27.68 20.70 16.97
N ASN A 11 -26.84 19.68 17.09
CA ASN A 11 -27.18 18.45 17.79
C ASN A 11 -25.92 17.80 18.37
N PHE A 12 -25.70 18.03 19.66
CA PHE A 12 -24.52 17.53 20.38
C PHE A 12 -24.38 16.00 20.33
N LYS A 13 -25.50 15.26 20.38
CA LYS A 13 -25.52 13.80 20.34
C LYS A 13 -25.11 13.26 18.97
N LEU A 14 -25.64 13.84 17.88
CA LEU A 14 -25.22 13.48 16.52
C LEU A 14 -23.79 13.91 16.20
N GLY A 15 -23.39 15.07 16.70
CA GLY A 15 -22.03 15.59 16.55
C GLY A 15 -21.02 14.61 17.13
N LEU A 16 -21.25 14.10 18.34
CA LEU A 16 -20.39 13.09 18.97
C LEU A 16 -20.33 11.76 18.20
N ILE A 17 -21.47 11.26 17.71
CA ILE A 17 -21.52 10.03 16.92
C ILE A 17 -20.70 10.20 15.63
N THR A 18 -20.90 11.29 14.91
CA THR A 18 -20.16 11.59 13.68
C THR A 18 -18.67 11.81 13.95
N MET A 19 -18.32 12.49 15.05
CA MET A 19 -16.93 12.70 15.43
C MET A 19 -16.22 11.42 15.84
N SER A 20 -16.93 10.38 16.30
CA SER A 20 -16.33 9.08 16.63
C SER A 20 -15.74 8.35 15.41
N VAL A 21 -16.13 8.73 14.19
CA VAL A 21 -15.59 8.17 12.94
C VAL A 21 -14.13 8.59 12.73
N LEU A 22 -13.77 9.81 13.13
CA LEU A 22 -12.41 10.34 12.97
C LEU A 22 -11.33 9.54 13.73
N PRO A 23 -11.48 9.24 15.04
CA PRO A 23 -10.50 8.42 15.75
C PRO A 23 -10.44 6.98 15.20
N VAL A 24 -11.56 6.41 14.73
CA VAL A 24 -11.57 5.08 14.09
C VAL A 24 -10.80 5.09 12.77
N LEU A 25 -11.04 6.08 11.90
CA LEU A 25 -10.27 6.27 10.66
C LEU A 25 -8.78 6.45 10.95
N THR A 26 -8.46 7.25 11.97
CA THR A 26 -7.07 7.50 12.39
C THR A 26 -6.41 6.21 12.84
N LEU A 27 -7.11 5.38 13.62
CA LEU A 27 -6.60 4.08 14.07
C LEU A 27 -6.32 3.15 12.89
N ILE A 28 -7.25 3.04 11.93
CA ILE A 28 -7.07 2.24 10.72
C ILE A 28 -5.83 2.72 9.95
N MET A 29 -5.71 4.04 9.72
CA MET A 29 -4.56 4.60 9.03
C MET A 29 -3.25 4.30 9.76
N VAL A 30 -3.17 4.52 11.07
CA VAL A 30 -1.94 4.29 11.85
C VAL A 30 -1.52 2.82 11.82
N VAL A 31 -2.48 1.90 11.88
CA VAL A 31 -2.21 0.46 11.77
C VAL A 31 -1.75 0.10 10.35
N TRP A 32 -2.34 0.66 9.31
CA TRP A 32 -2.01 0.33 7.91
C TRP A 32 -0.69 0.93 7.43
N GLN A 33 -0.36 2.13 7.92
CA GLN A 33 0.80 2.91 7.49
C GLN A 33 2.15 2.16 7.57
N PRO A 34 2.51 1.41 8.64
CA PRO A 34 3.76 0.67 8.69
C PRO A 34 3.83 -0.46 7.64
N PHE A 35 2.71 -1.11 7.31
CA PHE A 35 2.70 -2.15 6.27
C PHE A 35 2.98 -1.54 4.88
N ALA A 36 2.31 -0.43 4.56
CA ALA A 36 2.55 0.29 3.32
C ALA A 36 4.00 0.81 3.24
N ARG A 37 4.52 1.44 4.31
CA ARG A 37 5.91 1.92 4.36
C ARG A 37 6.92 0.79 4.15
N LYS A 38 6.72 -0.38 4.78
CA LYS A 38 7.57 -1.56 4.58
C LYS A 38 7.55 -1.99 3.12
N ALA A 39 6.38 -2.16 2.51
CA ALA A 39 6.27 -2.55 1.10
C ALA A 39 7.05 -1.59 0.17
N PHE A 40 6.87 -0.27 0.33
CA PHE A 40 7.61 0.71 -0.47
C PHE A 40 9.12 0.72 -0.21
N MET A 41 9.57 0.42 1.02
CA MET A 41 11.01 0.26 1.31
C MET A 41 11.60 -0.95 0.60
N TRP A 42 10.87 -2.06 0.50
CA TRP A 42 11.32 -3.26 -0.20
C TRP A 42 11.52 -3.00 -1.69
N VAL A 43 10.57 -2.30 -2.33
CA VAL A 43 10.69 -1.88 -3.74
C VAL A 43 11.94 -1.02 -3.95
N ARG A 44 12.21 -0.05 -3.05
CA ARG A 44 13.41 0.79 -3.12
C ARG A 44 14.72 0.03 -2.92
N ARG A 45 14.75 -1.00 -2.06
CA ARG A 45 15.95 -1.85 -1.94
C ARG A 45 16.17 -2.68 -3.20
N ALA A 46 15.11 -3.27 -3.74
CA ALA A 46 15.20 -4.07 -4.96
C ALA A 46 15.78 -3.26 -6.13
N ILE A 47 15.30 -2.02 -6.35
CA ILE A 47 15.82 -1.18 -7.43
C ILE A 47 17.29 -0.77 -7.21
N SER A 48 17.70 -0.56 -5.95
CA SER A 48 19.11 -0.26 -5.64
C SER A 48 20.04 -1.44 -5.92
N ILE A 49 19.60 -2.67 -5.62
CA ILE A 49 20.35 -3.88 -5.91
C ILE A 49 20.46 -4.10 -7.42
N VAL A 50 19.34 -3.96 -8.15
CA VAL A 50 19.33 -4.07 -9.63
C VAL A 50 20.29 -3.08 -10.26
N ASN A 51 20.29 -1.82 -9.83
CA ASN A 51 21.21 -0.80 -10.34
C ASN A 51 22.68 -1.15 -10.04
N GLY A 52 22.97 -1.69 -8.84
CA GLY A 52 24.31 -2.14 -8.48
C GLY A 52 24.79 -3.28 -9.39
N SER A 53 23.97 -4.31 -9.58
CA SER A 53 24.30 -5.43 -10.47
C SER A 53 24.36 -5.02 -11.94
N LEU A 54 23.56 -4.07 -12.40
CA LEU A 54 23.64 -3.56 -13.77
C LEU A 54 24.98 -2.86 -14.02
N ASN A 55 25.43 -2.04 -13.06
CA ASN A 55 26.71 -1.34 -13.13
C ASN A 55 27.90 -2.31 -13.16
N GLU A 56 27.82 -3.37 -12.34
CA GLU A 56 28.82 -4.45 -12.32
C GLU A 56 28.84 -5.24 -13.65
N ASN A 57 27.67 -5.58 -14.20
CA ASN A 57 27.56 -6.30 -15.47
C ASN A 57 27.99 -5.46 -16.68
N ILE A 58 27.71 -4.16 -16.71
CA ILE A 58 28.21 -3.24 -17.76
C ILE A 58 29.74 -3.23 -17.75
N THR A 59 30.33 -3.25 -16.56
CA THR A 59 31.79 -3.29 -16.38
C THR A 59 32.38 -4.65 -16.77
N GLY A 60 31.63 -5.75 -16.62
CA GLY A 60 32.05 -7.13 -16.91
C GLY A 60 31.50 -7.76 -18.21
N VAL A 61 30.84 -6.99 -19.08
CA VAL A 61 29.97 -7.50 -20.18
C VAL A 61 30.68 -8.45 -21.16
N ARG A 62 32.00 -8.30 -21.30
CA ARG A 62 32.86 -9.13 -22.17
C ARG A 62 33.07 -10.56 -21.65
N VAL A 63 32.89 -10.78 -20.34
CA VAL A 63 33.08 -12.08 -19.67
C VAL A 63 31.80 -12.93 -19.75
N VAL A 64 30.62 -12.31 -19.65
CA VAL A 64 29.33 -13.03 -19.68
C VAL A 64 29.00 -13.56 -21.08
N GLN A 65 29.37 -12.82 -22.13
CA GLN A 65 29.14 -13.22 -23.52
C GLN A 65 29.94 -14.47 -23.94
N SER A 66 31.04 -14.82 -23.27
CA SER A 66 31.85 -16.00 -23.65
C SER A 66 31.32 -17.34 -23.12
N MET A 67 30.37 -17.34 -22.19
CA MET A 67 29.93 -18.55 -21.48
C MET A 67 28.74 -19.30 -22.08
N ASN A 68 28.08 -18.78 -23.13
CA ASN A 68 27.01 -19.46 -23.91
C ASN A 68 25.88 -20.15 -23.08
N ARG A 69 25.45 -19.52 -21.97
CA ARG A 69 24.48 -20.06 -20.98
C ARG A 69 23.08 -19.41 -21.00
N GLN A 70 22.61 -18.97 -22.17
CA GLN A 70 21.39 -18.17 -22.30
C GLN A 70 20.11 -18.85 -21.78
N GLU A 71 19.88 -20.14 -22.06
CA GLU A 71 18.68 -20.86 -21.59
C GLU A 71 18.60 -21.01 -20.07
N ARG A 72 19.75 -21.31 -19.42
CA ARG A 72 19.85 -21.42 -17.96
C ARG A 72 19.52 -20.08 -17.30
N ASN A 73 19.97 -18.98 -17.88
CA ASN A 73 19.66 -17.63 -17.40
C ASN A 73 18.20 -17.25 -17.62
N LEU A 74 17.58 -17.72 -18.71
CA LEU A 74 16.15 -17.51 -18.98
C LEU A 74 15.26 -18.19 -17.94
N MET A 75 15.56 -19.44 -17.56
CA MET A 75 14.82 -20.13 -16.49
C MET A 75 14.95 -19.43 -15.12
N LEU A 76 16.16 -19.01 -14.76
CA LEU A 76 16.40 -18.26 -13.52
C LEU A 76 15.70 -16.89 -13.54
N PHE A 77 15.61 -16.24 -14.69
CA PHE A 77 14.89 -14.98 -14.86
C PHE A 77 13.39 -15.17 -14.66
N ASP A 78 12.82 -16.25 -15.21
CA ASP A 78 11.38 -16.52 -15.12
C ASP A 78 10.93 -16.80 -13.68
N GLU A 79 11.73 -17.57 -12.92
CA GLU A 79 11.52 -17.81 -11.48
C GLU A 79 11.51 -16.48 -10.69
N LYS A 80 12.50 -15.62 -10.93
CA LYS A 80 12.59 -14.29 -10.31
C LYS A 80 11.42 -13.38 -10.69
N ASN A 81 10.90 -13.51 -11.91
CA ASN A 81 9.78 -12.72 -12.41
C ASN A 81 8.46 -13.11 -11.74
N VAL A 82 8.26 -14.41 -11.46
CA VAL A 82 7.11 -14.90 -10.68
C VAL A 82 7.13 -14.34 -9.27
N ASP A 83 8.27 -14.41 -8.58
CA ASP A 83 8.44 -13.82 -7.24
C ASP A 83 8.14 -12.31 -7.24
N HIS A 84 8.61 -11.60 -8.26
CA HIS A 84 8.36 -10.16 -8.41
C HIS A 84 6.87 -9.87 -8.62
N ARG A 85 6.20 -10.63 -9.51
CA ARG A 85 4.77 -10.50 -9.78
C ARG A 85 3.95 -10.74 -8.51
N ASP A 86 4.27 -11.77 -7.74
CA ASP A 86 3.51 -12.14 -6.54
C ASP A 86 3.70 -11.11 -5.42
N ALA A 87 4.91 -10.58 -5.25
CA ALA A 87 5.15 -9.44 -4.35
C ALA A 87 4.37 -8.19 -4.78
N ASN A 88 4.30 -7.90 -6.08
CA ASN A 88 3.56 -6.75 -6.61
C ASN A 88 2.04 -6.93 -6.44
N LEU A 89 1.52 -8.14 -6.68
CA LEU A 89 0.11 -8.49 -6.44
C LEU A 89 -0.25 -8.34 -4.97
N TRP A 90 0.63 -8.77 -4.06
CA TRP A 90 0.41 -8.63 -2.61
C TRP A 90 0.40 -7.15 -2.18
N ALA A 91 1.34 -6.36 -2.67
CA ALA A 91 1.39 -4.91 -2.40
C ALA A 91 0.17 -4.16 -2.99
N SER A 92 -0.27 -4.57 -4.19
CA SER A 92 -1.47 -4.03 -4.84
C SER A 92 -2.74 -4.36 -4.04
N LYS A 93 -2.93 -5.64 -3.63
CA LYS A 93 -4.05 -6.05 -2.76
C LYS A 93 -4.09 -5.25 -1.45
N LEU A 94 -2.92 -5.04 -0.83
CA LEU A 94 -2.82 -4.25 0.40
C LEU A 94 -3.11 -2.75 0.17
N SER A 95 -2.88 -2.22 -1.03
CA SER A 95 -3.19 -0.82 -1.34
C SER A 95 -4.67 -0.66 -1.71
N SER A 96 -5.21 -1.58 -2.52
CA SER A 96 -6.62 -1.59 -2.94
C SER A 96 -7.59 -1.90 -1.81
N GLY A 97 -7.15 -2.57 -0.73
CA GLY A 97 -8.00 -2.87 0.44
C GLY A 97 -8.30 -1.67 1.34
N LEU A 98 -7.52 -0.58 1.25
CA LEU A 98 -7.67 0.57 2.16
C LEU A 98 -8.90 1.42 1.82
N LEU A 99 -9.18 1.66 0.54
CA LEU A 99 -10.34 2.46 0.11
C LEU A 99 -11.68 1.80 0.48
N PRO A 100 -11.92 0.49 0.21
CA PRO A 100 -13.14 -0.19 0.64
C PRO A 100 -13.35 -0.16 2.16
N ALA A 101 -12.28 -0.26 2.96
CA ALA A 101 -12.39 -0.17 4.41
C ALA A 101 -12.87 1.22 4.88
N VAL A 102 -12.37 2.28 4.25
CA VAL A 102 -12.83 3.66 4.49
C VAL A 102 -14.28 3.84 4.03
N ASP A 103 -14.64 3.30 2.88
CA ASP A 103 -16.00 3.41 2.34
C ASP A 103 -17.03 2.70 3.22
N ILE A 104 -16.74 1.48 3.70
CA ILE A 104 -17.61 0.75 4.62
C ILE A 104 -17.80 1.54 5.92
N LEU A 105 -16.72 2.07 6.50
CA LEU A 105 -16.79 2.87 7.72
C LEU A 105 -17.62 4.13 7.52
N THR A 106 -17.47 4.79 6.37
CA THR A 106 -18.24 5.99 6.01
C THR A 106 -19.71 5.66 5.82
N ALA A 107 -20.04 4.55 5.15
CA ALA A 107 -21.41 4.10 4.95
C ALA A 107 -22.09 3.76 6.29
N VAL A 108 -21.39 3.08 7.21
CA VAL A 108 -21.87 2.80 8.57
C VAL A 108 -22.12 4.09 9.35
N ALA A 109 -21.22 5.07 9.24
CA ALA A 109 -21.39 6.37 9.89
C ALA A 109 -22.63 7.12 9.39
N ILE A 110 -22.84 7.15 8.07
CA ILE A 110 -24.04 7.74 7.46
C ILE A 110 -25.30 7.01 7.93
N GLY A 111 -25.28 5.67 7.95
CA GLY A 111 -26.39 4.86 8.45
C GLY A 111 -26.75 5.18 9.90
N PHE A 112 -25.76 5.30 10.79
CA PHE A 112 -26.00 5.70 12.18
C PHE A 112 -26.53 7.14 12.29
N ALA A 113 -26.00 8.06 11.50
CA ALA A 113 -26.47 9.44 11.48
C ALA A 113 -27.94 9.53 11.04
N LEU A 114 -28.37 8.73 10.06
CA LEU A 114 -29.77 8.66 9.62
C LEU A 114 -30.69 7.94 10.62
N PHE A 115 -30.18 6.97 11.38
CA PHE A 115 -30.99 6.23 12.35
C PHE A 115 -31.22 7.02 13.64
N PHE A 116 -30.21 7.76 14.10
CA PHE A 116 -30.26 8.52 15.35
C PHE A 116 -30.58 10.02 15.16
N GLY A 117 -30.52 10.53 13.93
CA GLY A 117 -30.82 11.92 13.56
C GLY A 117 -32.24 12.10 13.07
#